data_AF-A0A9E4HL08-F1
#
_entry.id   AF-A0A9E4HL08-F1
#
_cell.length_a   1.000
_cell.length_b   1.000
_cell.length_c   1.000
_cell.angle_alpha   90.00
_cell.angle_beta   90.00
_cell.angle_gamma   90.00
#
_symmetry.space_group_name_H-M   'P 1'
#
loop_
_entity.id
_entity.type
_entity.pdbx_description
1 polymer ?
#
loop_
_entity_poly.entity_id
_entity_poly.type
_entity_poly.pdbx_seq_one_letter_code
_entity_poly.pdbx_strand_id
1 'polypeptide(L)'
;DSARLLITQYLGQQPHIMKASGVPDSLLDEVRAVLTWPATLEQVEAASKLVPDEVVQMLCAAGTADECRAKVRHYIDNGCTTPILYPLGPDAEMMIDAFADWKI
;
A
#
# COMPACT_ATOMS: atom_id res chain seq x y z
N ASP A 1 -6.65 -7.62 -1.99
CA ASP A 1 -6.18 -7.53 -0.59
C ASP A 1 -4.69 -7.65 -0.34
N SER A 2 -3.87 -8.16 -1.27
CA SER A 2 -2.40 -8.23 -1.08
C SER A 2 -1.76 -6.89 -0.69
N ALA A 3 -2.23 -5.78 -1.27
CA ALA A 3 -1.78 -4.44 -0.92
C ALA A 3 -2.02 -4.10 0.56
N ARG A 4 -3.19 -4.46 1.10
CA ARG A 4 -3.51 -4.22 2.51
C ARG A 4 -2.59 -5.02 3.42
N LEU A 5 -2.33 -6.29 3.09
CA LEU A 5 -1.42 -7.13 3.88
C LEU A 5 0.01 -6.54 3.89
N LEU A 6 0.51 -6.11 2.74
CA LEU A 6 1.82 -5.46 2.65
C LEU A 6 1.86 -4.17 3.49
N ILE A 7 0.89 -3.28 3.31
CA ILE A 7 0.82 -2.02 4.07
C ILE A 7 0.74 -2.31 5.57
N THR A 8 -0.05 -3.30 6.00
CA THR A 8 -0.15 -3.68 7.42
C THR A 8 1.21 -4.10 7.99
N GLN A 9 1.99 -4.88 7.24
CA GLN A 9 3.34 -5.25 7.63
C GLN A 9 4.25 -4.03 7.77
N TYR A 10 4.16 -3.06 6.83
CA TYR A 10 4.90 -1.80 6.92
C TYR A 10 4.45 -0.94 8.11
N LEU A 11 3.15 -0.87 8.42
CA LEU A 11 2.63 -0.14 9.58
C LEU A 11 3.24 -0.67 10.89
N GLY A 12 3.32 -2.00 11.02
CA GLY A 12 3.90 -2.64 12.20
C GLY A 12 5.42 -2.50 12.29
N GLN A 13 6.13 -2.61 11.16
CA GLN A 13 7.59 -2.72 11.14
C GLN A 13 8.35 -1.42 10.87
N GLN A 14 7.76 -0.46 10.15
CA GLN A 14 8.42 0.76 9.66
C GLN A 14 7.65 2.05 10.06
N PRO A 15 7.47 2.31 11.36
CA PRO A 15 6.57 3.36 11.83
C PRO A 15 6.97 4.78 11.46
N HIS A 16 8.25 5.02 11.17
CA HIS A 16 8.75 6.33 10.78
C HIS A 16 8.29 6.73 9.37
N ILE A 17 8.22 5.77 8.44
CA ILE A 17 7.67 5.97 7.09
C ILE A 17 6.20 6.40 7.21
N MET A 18 5.48 5.76 8.13
CA MET A 18 4.05 5.97 8.28
C MET A 18 3.66 7.29 8.89
N LYS A 19 4.42 7.71 9.91
CA LYS A 19 4.27 9.05 10.47
C LYS A 19 4.52 10.13 9.41
N ALA A 20 5.50 9.93 8.53
CA ALA A 20 5.76 10.84 7.42
C ALA A 20 4.63 10.86 6.38
N SER A 21 3.93 9.73 6.20
CA SER A 21 2.75 9.64 5.32
C SER A 21 1.47 10.23 5.93
N GLY A 22 1.49 10.71 7.17
CA GLY A 22 0.32 11.32 7.82
C GLY A 22 -0.70 10.32 8.38
N VAL A 23 -0.32 9.05 8.55
CA VAL A 23 -1.17 8.06 9.21
C VAL A 23 -1.28 8.39 10.71
N PRO A 24 -2.50 8.39 11.30
CA PRO A 24 -2.66 8.72 12.71
C PRO A 24 -1.89 7.79 13.65
N ASP A 25 -1.24 8.35 14.68
CA ASP A 25 -0.50 7.58 15.68
C ASP A 25 -1.42 6.52 16.37
N SER A 26 -2.70 6.83 16.56
CA SER A 26 -3.69 5.89 17.15
C SER A 26 -3.87 4.62 16.32
N LEU A 27 -3.89 4.73 14.99
CA LEU A 27 -4.00 3.55 14.11
C LEU A 27 -2.71 2.71 14.18
N LEU A 28 -1.54 3.35 14.27
CA LEU A 28 -0.28 2.63 14.44
C LEU A 28 -0.26 1.84 15.74
N ASP A 29 -0.74 2.43 16.82
CA ASP A 29 -0.80 1.78 18.13
C ASP A 29 -1.76 0.58 18.13
N GLU A 30 -2.93 0.70 17.49
CA GLU A 30 -3.86 -0.42 17.30
C GLU A 30 -3.25 -1.57 16.49
N VAL A 31 -2.58 -1.27 15.38
CA VAL A 31 -1.90 -2.29 14.56
C VAL A 31 -0.78 -2.98 15.34
N ARG A 32 0.01 -2.23 16.10
CA ARG A 32 1.13 -2.76 16.91
C ARG A 32 0.69 -3.60 18.10
N ALA A 33 -0.51 -3.36 18.63
CA ALA A 33 -1.07 -4.20 19.68
C ALA A 33 -1.34 -5.64 19.20
N VAL A 34 -1.54 -5.82 17.89
CA VAL A 34 -1.78 -7.13 17.26
C VAL A 34 -0.51 -7.69 16.63
N LEU A 35 0.25 -6.84 15.94
CA LEU A 35 1.42 -7.22 15.14
C LEU A 35 2.71 -6.93 15.92
N THR A 36 3.29 -8.00 16.47
CA THR A 36 4.58 -7.96 17.19
C THR A 36 5.75 -8.32 16.28
N TRP A 37 6.97 -7.94 16.64
CA TRP A 37 8.18 -8.34 15.90
C TRP A 37 8.81 -9.61 16.50
N PRO A 38 9.16 -10.64 15.69
CA PRO A 38 8.90 -10.76 14.25
C PRO A 38 7.43 -11.09 13.95
N ALA A 39 6.87 -10.47 12.92
CA ALA A 39 5.46 -10.62 12.56
C ALA A 39 5.20 -11.94 11.85
N THR A 40 4.18 -12.69 12.28
CA THR A 40 3.68 -13.87 11.56
C THR A 40 2.65 -13.47 10.50
N LEU A 41 2.41 -14.34 9.50
CA LEU A 41 1.37 -14.11 8.49
C LEU A 41 -0.03 -13.94 9.14
N GLU A 42 -0.35 -14.78 10.13
CA GLU A 42 -1.63 -14.69 10.87
C GLU A 42 -1.78 -13.34 11.60
N GLN A 43 -0.71 -12.82 12.19
CA GLN A 43 -0.73 -11.49 12.82
C GLN A 43 -0.94 -10.38 11.81
N VAL A 44 -0.32 -10.48 10.63
CA VAL A 44 -0.52 -9.52 9.53
C VAL A 44 -1.97 -9.56 9.06
N GLU A 45 -2.54 -10.74 8.83
CA GLU A 45 -3.94 -10.89 8.43
C GLU A 45 -4.90 -10.35 9.50
N ALA A 46 -4.65 -10.64 10.78
CA ALA A 46 -5.46 -10.13 11.88
C ALA A 46 -5.40 -8.60 11.98
N ALA A 47 -4.20 -8.02 11.95
CA ALA A 47 -4.00 -6.58 12.01
C ALA A 47 -4.52 -5.86 10.76
N SER A 48 -4.54 -6.52 9.60
CA SER A 48 -4.99 -5.91 8.34
C SER A 48 -6.45 -5.48 8.37
N LYS A 49 -7.27 -6.12 9.21
CA LYS A 49 -8.68 -5.76 9.43
C LYS A 49 -8.86 -4.39 10.09
N LEU A 50 -7.82 -3.88 10.74
CA LEU A 50 -7.79 -2.55 11.36
C LEU A 50 -7.39 -1.47 10.35
N VAL A 51 -6.75 -1.85 9.24
CA VAL A 51 -6.22 -0.89 8.25
C VAL A 51 -7.34 -0.47 7.30
N PRO A 52 -7.77 0.80 7.28
CA PRO A 52 -8.83 1.26 6.40
C PRO A 52 -8.38 1.37 4.94
N ASP A 53 -9.33 1.31 4.01
CA ASP A 53 -9.08 1.37 2.56
C ASP A 53 -8.38 2.67 2.16
N GLU A 54 -8.73 3.79 2.79
CA GLU A 54 -8.10 5.09 2.54
C GLU A 54 -6.61 5.10 2.87
N VAL A 55 -6.16 4.33 3.87
CA VAL A 55 -4.73 4.18 4.19
C VAL A 55 -4.03 3.35 3.12
N VAL A 56 -4.70 2.31 2.61
CA VAL A 56 -4.17 1.52 1.48
C VAL A 56 -4.03 2.41 0.23
N GLN A 57 -5.08 3.17 -0.12
CA GLN A 57 -5.08 4.06 -1.29
C GLN A 57 -4.15 5.27 -1.13
N MET A 58 -3.88 5.70 0.11
CA MET A 58 -2.92 6.75 0.38
C MET A 58 -1.50 6.31 0.00
N LEU A 59 -1.15 5.05 0.29
CA LEU A 59 0.23 4.55 0.24
C LEU A 59 0.53 3.70 -0.99
N CYS A 60 -0.49 3.11 -1.59
CA CYS A 60 -0.36 2.14 -2.67
C CYS A 60 -1.27 2.53 -3.84
N ALA A 61 -0.79 2.28 -5.07
CA ALA A 61 -1.64 2.22 -6.24
C ALA A 61 -2.26 0.81 -6.29
N ALA A 62 -3.49 0.68 -5.78
CA ALA A 62 -4.16 -0.62 -5.65
C ALA A 62 -5.63 -0.51 -6.07
N GLY A 63 -6.20 -1.62 -6.54
CA GLY A 63 -7.58 -1.68 -7.01
C GLY A 63 -7.66 -1.92 -8.51
N THR A 64 -8.57 -1.23 -9.17
CA THR A 64 -8.78 -1.28 -10.62
C THR A 64 -7.62 -0.62 -11.38
N ALA A 65 -7.51 -0.92 -12.68
CA ALA A 65 -6.49 -0.29 -13.54
C ALA A 65 -6.60 1.25 -13.54
N ASP A 66 -7.81 1.80 -13.54
CA ASP A 66 -8.03 3.25 -13.53
C ASP A 66 -7.60 3.90 -12.22
N GLU A 67 -7.89 3.28 -11.07
CA GLU A 67 -7.43 3.76 -9.76
C GLU A 67 -5.90 3.74 -9.66
N CYS A 68 -5.28 2.65 -10.14
CA CYS A 68 -3.82 2.53 -10.19
C CYS A 68 -3.20 3.63 -11.08
N ARG A 69 -3.72 3.82 -12.30
CA ARG A 69 -3.25 4.87 -13.22
C ARG A 69 -3.43 6.27 -12.63
N ALA A 70 -4.58 6.56 -12.02
CA ALA A 70 -4.84 7.84 -11.37
C ALA A 70 -3.85 8.11 -10.23
N LYS A 71 -3.55 7.09 -9.42
CA LYS A 71 -2.58 7.20 -8.33
C LYS A 71 -1.15 7.42 -8.84
N VAL A 72 -0.73 6.70 -9.90
CA VAL A 72 0.59 6.91 -10.51
C VAL A 72 0.68 8.30 -11.15
N ARG A 73 -0.38 8.78 -11.81
CA ARG A 73 -0.45 10.17 -12.32
C ARG A 73 -0.27 11.18 -11.19
N HIS A 74 -0.95 10.98 -10.06
CA HIS A 74 -0.79 11.83 -8.88
C HIS A 74 0.67 11.89 -8.41
N TYR A 75 1.40 10.76 -8.37
CA TYR A 75 2.82 10.78 -8.03
C TYR A 75 3.65 11.61 -9.02
N ILE A 76 3.38 11.47 -10.32
CA ILE A 76 4.07 12.23 -11.38
C ILE A 76 3.79 13.73 -11.26
N ASP A 77 2.53 14.11 -11.04
CA ASP A 77 2.11 15.50 -10.85
C ASP A 77 2.79 16.15 -9.63
N ASN A 78 3.23 15.35 -8.67
CA ASN A 78 3.95 15.78 -7.47
C ASN A 78 5.48 15.56 -7.56
N GLY A 79 6.02 15.38 -8.77
CA GLY A 79 7.47 15.41 -9.03
C GLY A 79 8.14 14.04 -9.17
N CYS A 80 7.39 12.94 -9.17
CA CYS A 80 7.95 11.63 -9.52
C CYS A 80 8.32 11.59 -11.01
N THR A 81 9.61 11.39 -11.32
CA THR A 81 10.08 11.30 -12.71
C THR A 81 10.09 9.88 -13.26
N THR A 82 10.19 8.88 -12.38
CA THR A 82 10.39 7.48 -12.75
C THR A 82 9.65 6.55 -11.79
N PRO A 83 8.32 6.36 -11.95
CA PRO A 83 7.56 5.44 -11.12
C PRO A 83 7.99 3.99 -11.40
N ILE A 84 8.32 3.25 -10.33
CA ILE A 84 8.63 1.81 -10.38
C ILE A 84 7.42 1.08 -9.81
N LEU A 85 6.79 0.23 -10.63
CA LEU A 85 5.60 -0.53 -10.22
C LEU A 85 6.00 -1.94 -9.80
N TYR A 86 5.67 -2.30 -8.57
CA TYR A 86 5.87 -3.64 -8.02
C TYR A 86 4.52 -4.38 -7.98
N PRO A 87 4.34 -5.47 -8.75
CA PRO A 87 3.07 -6.17 -8.80
C PRO A 87 2.80 -6.91 -7.48
N LEU A 88 1.67 -6.59 -6.85
CA LEU A 88 1.19 -7.24 -5.61
C LEU A 88 0.07 -8.26 -5.87
N GLY A 89 -0.48 -8.26 -7.08
CA GLY A 89 -1.48 -9.22 -7.51
C GLY A 89 -0.86 -10.59 -7.83
N PRO A 90 -1.70 -11.64 -7.95
CA PRO A 90 -1.23 -12.98 -8.31
C PRO A 90 -0.69 -13.07 -9.75
N ASP A 91 -1.03 -12.10 -10.59
CA ASP A 91 -0.64 -12.02 -12.00
C ASP A 91 0.08 -10.69 -12.27
N ALA A 92 1.36 -10.79 -12.63
CA ALA A 92 2.17 -9.64 -12.99
C ALA A 92 1.84 -9.12 -14.40
N GLU A 93 1.39 -9.98 -15.32
CA GLU A 93 1.00 -9.60 -16.68
C GLU A 93 -0.20 -8.67 -16.65
N MET A 94 -1.18 -8.92 -15.76
CA MET A 94 -2.30 -8.00 -15.56
C MET A 94 -1.86 -6.56 -15.23
N MET A 95 -0.80 -6.38 -14.43
CA MET A 95 -0.26 -5.06 -14.15
C MET A 95 0.41 -4.46 -15.39
N ILE A 96 1.15 -5.27 -16.15
CA ILE A 96 1.81 -4.82 -17.39
C ILE A 96 0.74 -4.37 -18.40
N ASP A 97 -0.30 -5.16 -18.63
CA ASP A 97 -1.40 -4.86 -19.54
C ASP A 97 -2.18 -3.62 -19.08
N ALA A 98 -2.40 -3.49 -17.76
CA ALA A 98 -3.01 -2.31 -17.19
C ALA A 98 -2.21 -1.03 -17.45
N PHE A 99 -0.94 -1.09 -17.84
CA PHE A 99 -0.12 0.10 -18.13
C PHE A 99 0.44 0.13 -19.57
N ALA A 100 0.23 -0.91 -20.38
CA ALA A 100 0.85 -1.07 -21.70
C ALA A 100 0.61 0.11 -22.65
N ASP A 101 -0.63 0.61 -22.69
CA ASP A 101 -1.02 1.75 -23.53
C ASP A 101 -1.24 3.05 -22.73
N TRP A 102 -0.86 3.06 -21.45
CA TRP A 102 -1.07 4.23 -20.60
C TRP A 102 -0.13 5.36 -20.97
N LYS A 103 -0.72 6.50 -21.36
CA LYS A 103 0.02 7.73 -21.67
C LYS A 103 -0.17 8.73 -20.53
N ILE A 104 0.97 9.25 -20.08
CA ILE A 104 1.08 10.29 -19.05
C ILE A 104 0.73 11.63 -19.70
#